data_AF-A0A3B9TWT7-F1
#
_entry.id   AF-A0A3B9TWT7-F1
#
_cell.length_a   1.000
_cell.length_b   1.000
_cell.length_c   1.000
_cell.angle_alpha   90.00
_cell.angle_beta   90.00
_cell.angle_gamma   90.00
#
_symmetry.space_group_name_H-M   'P 1'
#
loop_
_entity.id
_entity.type
_entity.pdbx_description
1 polymer ?
#
loop_
_entity_poly.entity_id
_entity_poly.type
_entity_poly.pdbx_seq_one_letter_code
_entity_poly.pdbx_strand_id
1 'polypeptide(L)'
;MAMGDDGAFHRSYRVDIGVDRLYIELMVQPSHDVQYRQAPPHLQSHPLTGWLKDRGWDWFDHQVEAASQALAGRDVIVFAPTGAGKTLAGFLPSFLDIAERGST
;
A
#
# COMPACT_ATOMS: atom_id res chain seq x y z
N MET A 1 19.53 -36.08 11.12
CA MET A 1 18.92 -36.27 9.79
C MET A 1 17.44 -35.94 9.91
N ALA A 2 17.08 -34.72 9.54
CA ALA A 2 15.76 -34.24 9.12
C ALA A 2 15.92 -32.73 8.89
N MET A 3 16.27 -32.36 7.66
CA MET A 3 16.25 -30.98 7.20
C MET A 3 14.78 -30.64 6.97
N GLY A 4 14.21 -29.77 7.81
CA GLY A 4 12.88 -29.25 7.61
C GLY A 4 12.85 -28.47 6.30
N ASP A 5 11.87 -28.79 5.48
CA ASP A 5 11.61 -28.15 4.20
C ASP A 5 11.19 -26.70 4.44
N ASP A 6 12.16 -25.77 4.37
CA ASP A 6 11.91 -24.33 4.28
C ASP A 6 11.38 -24.05 2.87
N GLY A 7 10.11 -24.37 2.67
CA GLY A 7 9.36 -24.09 1.45
C GLY A 7 9.26 -22.59 1.23
N ALA A 8 10.31 -22.01 0.64
CA ALA A 8 10.30 -20.66 0.12
C ALA A 8 9.33 -20.61 -1.08
N PHE A 9 8.09 -20.20 -0.81
CA PHE A 9 7.09 -19.95 -1.84
C PHE A 9 7.46 -18.67 -2.58
N HIS A 10 8.10 -18.82 -3.73
CA HIS A 10 8.51 -17.68 -4.56
C HIS A 10 7.30 -17.07 -5.27
N ARG A 11 6.60 -16.13 -4.62
CA ARG A 11 5.58 -15.29 -5.26
C ARG A 11 6.21 -13.94 -5.61
N SER A 12 6.38 -13.68 -6.90
CA SER A 12 7.02 -12.46 -7.42
C SER A 12 6.48 -11.19 -6.74
N TYR A 13 7.39 -10.29 -6.34
CA TYR A 13 7.16 -8.96 -5.74
C TYR A 13 6.79 -8.89 -4.24
N ARG A 14 6.92 -9.98 -3.49
CA ARG A 14 6.85 -9.97 -2.02
C ARG A 14 8.16 -10.50 -1.44
N VAL A 15 8.67 -9.85 -0.40
CA VAL A 15 9.85 -10.31 0.34
C VAL A 15 9.42 -10.64 1.76
N ASP A 16 9.50 -11.91 2.15
CA ASP A 16 9.23 -12.34 3.53
C ASP A 16 10.53 -12.26 4.34
N ILE A 17 10.60 -11.34 5.30
CA ILE A 17 11.76 -11.22 6.20
C ILE A 17 11.40 -11.79 7.56
N GLY A 18 12.10 -12.84 7.98
CA GLY A 18 11.97 -13.45 9.29
C GLY A 18 12.91 -12.78 10.31
N VAL A 19 12.34 -12.16 11.33
CA VAL A 19 13.09 -11.76 12.54
C VAL A 19 12.39 -12.45 13.74
N ASP A 20 12.86 -13.65 14.08
CA ASP A 20 12.51 -14.45 15.28
C ASP A 20 11.01 -14.59 15.67
N ARG A 21 10.12 -14.78 14.69
CA ARG A 21 8.63 -14.92 14.77
C ARG A 21 7.81 -13.62 14.68
N LEU A 22 8.19 -12.73 13.79
CA LEU A 22 7.23 -11.86 13.10
C LEU A 22 7.57 -11.89 11.60
N TYR A 23 6.62 -12.36 10.78
CA TYR A 23 6.77 -12.31 9.32
C TYR A 23 6.44 -10.90 8.86
N ILE A 24 7.45 -10.18 8.37
CA ILE A 24 7.24 -8.88 7.71
C ILE A 24 7.14 -9.15 6.22
N GLU A 25 5.94 -8.96 5.65
CA GLU A 25 5.71 -8.95 4.22
C GLU A 25 6.19 -7.59 3.67
N LEU A 26 7.38 -7.56 3.09
CA LEU A 26 7.93 -6.39 2.45
C LEU A 26 7.43 -6.28 1.02
N MET A 27 6.66 -5.21 0.75
CA MET A 27 6.27 -4.82 -0.58
C MET A 27 7.38 -3.97 -1.22
N VAL A 28 8.03 -4.51 -2.24
CA VAL A 28 9.07 -3.78 -2.99
C VAL A 28 8.53 -3.38 -4.35
N GLN A 29 8.45 -2.06 -4.60
CA GLN A 29 8.13 -1.54 -5.93
C GLN A 29 9.41 -1.17 -6.68
N PRO A 30 9.50 -1.44 -7.99
CA PRO A 30 10.67 -1.09 -8.79
C PRO A 30 10.90 0.43 -8.74
N SER A 31 12.15 0.84 -8.51
CA SER A 31 12.50 2.22 -8.15
C SER A 31 12.52 3.22 -9.31
N HIS A 32 12.31 2.80 -10.56
CA HIS A 32 12.57 3.64 -11.74
C HIS A 32 11.36 3.92 -12.63
N ASP A 33 10.24 3.21 -12.44
CA ASP A 33 9.01 3.49 -13.15
C ASP A 33 7.95 3.88 -12.13
N VAL A 34 7.44 5.11 -12.23
CA VAL A 34 6.27 5.50 -11.46
C VAL A 34 5.11 4.63 -11.93
N GLN A 35 4.78 3.63 -11.12
CA GLN A 35 3.65 2.76 -11.37
C GLN A 35 2.41 3.37 -10.72
N TYR A 36 1.46 3.73 -11.57
CA TYR A 36 0.13 4.16 -11.17
C TYR A 36 -0.80 2.96 -11.20
N ARG A 37 -1.50 2.73 -10.09
CA ARG A 37 -2.46 1.64 -9.98
C ARG A 37 -3.85 2.16 -10.26
N GLN A 38 -4.62 1.40 -11.02
CA GLN A 38 -6.07 1.57 -11.03
C GLN A 38 -6.60 1.41 -9.60
N ALA A 39 -7.07 2.51 -9.02
CA ALA A 39 -7.62 2.51 -7.67
C ALA A 39 -8.80 1.52 -7.56
N PRO A 40 -9.02 0.88 -6.40
CA PRO A 40 -10.21 0.08 -6.17
C PRO A 40 -11.48 0.97 -6.19
N PRO A 41 -12.68 0.41 -6.44
CA PRO A 41 -13.89 1.21 -6.66
C PRO A 41 -14.19 2.25 -5.57
N HIS A 42 -14.04 1.90 -4.29
CA HIS A 42 -14.28 2.83 -3.17
C HIS A 42 -13.34 4.04 -3.22
N LEU A 43 -12.08 3.82 -3.60
CA LEU A 43 -11.09 4.88 -3.76
C LEU A 43 -11.35 5.67 -5.04
N GLN A 44 -11.78 5.03 -6.14
CA GLN A 44 -12.18 5.74 -7.37
C GLN A 44 -13.32 6.73 -7.13
N SER A 45 -14.31 6.36 -6.31
CA SER A 45 -15.43 7.24 -5.92
C SER A 45 -15.05 8.29 -4.87
N HIS A 46 -13.88 8.16 -4.24
CA HIS A 46 -13.47 9.08 -3.17
C HIS A 46 -13.18 10.49 -3.73
N PRO A 47 -13.57 11.57 -3.03
CA PRO A 47 -13.33 12.95 -3.48
C PRO A 47 -11.87 13.27 -3.81
N LEU A 48 -10.93 12.61 -3.13
CA LEU A 48 -9.49 12.74 -3.42
C LEU A 48 -9.14 12.32 -4.84
N THR A 49 -9.82 11.33 -5.42
CA THR A 49 -9.57 10.91 -6.81
C THR A 49 -9.94 12.01 -7.79
N GLY A 50 -11.03 12.76 -7.54
CA GLY A 50 -11.36 13.95 -8.33
C GLY A 50 -10.27 15.02 -8.19
N TRP A 51 -9.87 15.32 -6.95
CA TRP A 51 -8.82 16.30 -6.65
C TRP A 51 -7.45 15.97 -7.26
N LEU A 52 -7.09 14.69 -7.35
CA LEU A 52 -5.90 14.20 -8.05
C LEU A 52 -6.03 14.41 -9.57
N LYS A 53 -7.15 14.00 -10.16
CA LYS A 53 -7.41 14.15 -11.59
C LYS A 53 -7.38 15.61 -12.04
N ASP A 54 -7.93 16.52 -11.25
CA ASP A 54 -7.90 17.98 -11.52
C ASP A 54 -6.47 18.53 -11.60
N ARG A 55 -5.50 17.84 -11.00
CA ARG A 55 -4.06 18.17 -11.04
C ARG A 55 -3.28 17.39 -12.08
N GLY A 56 -3.96 16.52 -12.85
CA GLY A 56 -3.31 15.58 -13.76
C GLY A 56 -2.50 14.51 -13.02
N TRP A 57 -2.84 14.21 -11.77
CA TRP A 57 -2.20 13.18 -10.96
C TRP A 57 -3.05 11.90 -10.92
N ASP A 58 -2.39 10.78 -10.67
CA ASP A 58 -3.03 9.48 -10.47
C ASP A 58 -2.44 8.80 -9.21
N TRP A 59 -3.07 7.72 -8.77
CA TRP A 59 -2.70 6.99 -7.56
C TRP A 59 -1.44 6.16 -7.76
N PHE A 60 -0.44 6.36 -6.90
CA PHE A 60 0.72 5.47 -6.88
C PHE A 60 0.33 4.09 -6.32
N ASP A 61 0.91 3.02 -6.87
CA ASP A 61 0.67 1.65 -6.41
C ASP A 61 0.85 1.49 -4.89
N HIS A 62 1.88 2.11 -4.32
CA HIS A 62 2.20 1.98 -2.89
C HIS A 62 1.17 2.68 -1.99
N GLN A 63 0.49 3.73 -2.49
CA GLN A 63 -0.58 4.40 -1.74
C GLN A 63 -1.80 3.49 -1.63
N VAL A 64 -2.19 2.88 -2.76
CA VAL A 64 -3.33 1.98 -2.85
C VAL A 64 -3.10 0.72 -2.01
N GLU A 65 -1.92 0.12 -2.10
CA GLU A 65 -1.59 -1.07 -1.30
C GLU A 65 -1.51 -0.73 0.19
N ALA A 66 -0.79 0.32 0.58
CA ALA A 66 -0.68 0.70 2.00
C ALA A 66 -2.06 0.92 2.63
N ALA A 67 -2.97 1.57 1.91
CA ALA A 67 -4.34 1.75 2.38
C ALA A 67 -5.09 0.42 2.55
N SER A 68 -5.03 -0.47 1.55
CA SER A 68 -5.64 -1.80 1.61
C SER A 68 -5.13 -2.62 2.81
N GLN A 69 -3.83 -2.58 3.06
CA GLN A 69 -3.18 -3.31 4.14
C GLN A 69 -3.56 -2.75 5.51
N ALA A 70 -3.55 -1.41 5.66
CA ALA A 70 -3.93 -0.73 6.89
C ALA A 70 -5.42 -0.91 7.23
N LEU A 71 -6.31 -0.81 6.23
CA LEU A 71 -7.75 -1.06 6.42
C LEU A 71 -8.05 -2.51 6.82
N ALA A 72 -7.17 -3.45 6.44
CA ALA A 72 -7.25 -4.84 6.87
C ALA A 72 -6.62 -5.08 8.26
N GLY A 73 -6.31 -4.02 9.02
CA GLY A 73 -5.80 -4.09 10.39
C GLY A 73 -4.34 -4.48 10.51
N ARG A 74 -3.54 -4.33 9.44
CA ARG A 74 -2.10 -4.64 9.44
C ARG A 74 -1.27 -3.38 9.63
N ASP A 75 -0.15 -3.52 10.33
CA ASP A 75 0.86 -2.48 10.43
C ASP A 75 1.62 -2.35 9.10
N VAL A 76 1.77 -1.12 8.60
CA VAL A 76 2.38 -0.84 7.30
C VAL A 76 3.53 0.13 7.46
N ILE A 77 4.69 -0.24 6.91
CA ILE A 77 5.84 0.67 6.75
C ILE A 77 5.97 1.03 5.28
N VAL A 78 5.81 2.32 4.96
CA VAL A 78 5.94 2.83 3.59
C VAL A 78 7.36 3.31 3.34
N PHE A 79 8.06 2.66 2.41
CA PHE A 79 9.37 3.10 1.91
C PHE A 79 9.23 3.66 0.50
N ALA A 80 9.25 4.99 0.37
CA ALA A 80 9.14 5.67 -0.91
C ALA A 80 10.03 6.93 -0.93
N PRO A 81 10.57 7.33 -2.10
CA PRO A 81 11.43 8.50 -2.21
C PRO A 81 10.67 9.79 -1.89
N THR A 82 11.42 10.87 -1.64
CA THR A 82 10.82 12.21 -1.47
C THR A 82 10.02 12.60 -2.71
N GLY A 83 8.87 13.26 -2.51
CA GLY A 83 7.98 13.64 -3.60
C GLY A 83 7.05 12.54 -4.12
N ALA A 84 7.25 11.25 -3.76
CA ALA A 84 6.39 10.15 -4.21
C ALA A 84 5.08 10.01 -3.42
N GLY A 85 4.67 11.03 -2.66
CA GLY A 85 3.37 11.01 -1.97
C GLY A 85 3.27 10.04 -0.79
N LYS A 86 4.39 9.66 -0.14
CA LYS A 86 4.39 8.81 1.07
C LYS A 86 3.54 9.34 2.23
N THR A 87 3.42 10.67 2.34
CA THR A 87 2.58 11.31 3.36
C THR A 87 1.11 11.01 3.09
N LEU A 88 0.67 11.16 1.84
CA LEU A 88 -0.68 10.78 1.43
C LEU A 88 -0.92 9.28 1.68
N ALA A 89 0.06 8.41 1.36
CA ALA A 89 -0.05 6.98 1.64
C ALA A 89 -0.35 6.68 3.13
N GLY A 90 0.33 7.38 4.06
CA GLY A 90 0.14 7.19 5.50
C GLY A 90 -1.19 7.71 6.05
N PHE A 91 -1.77 8.76 5.44
CA PHE A 91 -3.06 9.33 5.87
C PHE A 91 -4.27 8.75 5.12
N LEU A 92 -4.06 8.10 3.97
CA LEU A 92 -5.14 7.57 3.15
C LEU A 92 -6.10 6.63 3.91
N PRO A 93 -5.64 5.73 4.80
CA PRO A 93 -6.55 4.89 5.59
C PRO A 93 -7.53 5.72 6.43
N SER A 94 -7.06 6.81 7.06
CA SER A 94 -7.90 7.69 7.87
C SER A 94 -8.93 8.45 7.03
N PHE A 95 -8.55 8.91 5.83
CA PHE A 95 -9.51 9.56 4.93
C PHE A 95 -10.62 8.61 4.48
N LEU A 96 -10.25 7.37 4.15
CA LEU A 96 -11.22 6.34 3.75
C LEU A 96 -12.17 6.01 4.90
N ASP A 97 -11.66 5.83 6.12
CA ASP A 97 -12.48 5.58 7.31
C ASP A 97 -13.45 6.75 7.60
N ILE A 98 -12.99 8.00 7.48
CA ILE A 98 -13.85 9.19 7.61
C ILE A 98 -14.95 9.21 6.54
N ALA A 99 -14.61 8.90 5.29
CA ALA A 99 -15.57 8.87 4.19
C ALA A 99 -16.62 7.78 4.35
N GLU A 100 -16.26 6.62 4.92
CA GLU A 100 -17.19 5.54 5.22
C GLU A 100 -18.13 5.87 6.38
N ARG A 101 -17.63 6.53 7.43
CA ARG A 101 -18.43 6.88 8.62
C ARG A 101 -19.35 8.08 8.41
N GLY A 102 -19.01 8.95 7.46
CA GLY A 102 -19.68 10.23 7.26
C GLY A 102 -19.25 11.27 8.30
N SER A 103 -19.03 12.50 7.86
CA SER A 103 -18.78 13.62 8.76
C SER A 103 -20.11 14.05 9.37
N THR A 104 -20.43 13.54 10.55
CA THR A 104 -21.55 14.03 11.38
C THR A 104 -21.30 15.45 11.87
#